data_AF-A0A1S3XDA4-F1
#
_entry.id   AF-A0A1S3XDA4-F1
#
_cell.length_a   1.000
_cell.length_b   1.000
_cell.length_c   1.000
_cell.angle_alpha   90.00
_cell.angle_beta   90.00
_cell.angle_gamma   90.00
#
_symmetry.space_group_name_H-M   'P 1'
#
loop_
_entity.id
_entity.type
_entity.pdbx_description
1 polymer ?
#
loop_
_entity_poly.entity_id
_entity_poly.type
_entity_poly.pdbx_seq_one_letter_code
_entity_poly.pdbx_strand_id
1 'polypeptide(L)'
;MQVLARGVECDIALLSVESKDFWEGAEPLCFGHLPHLQDAVTVVGYPLGGDTISVTKGVVSRIEVTSYAHGSSELLGIQIDAAINPGNSGGPAFNDDGECIGVAFQVR
;
A
#
# COMPACT_ATOMS: atom_id res chain seq x y z
N MET A 1 -8.14 -16.09 -9.29
CA MET A 1 -7.32 -15.50 -8.20
C MET A 1 -7.61 -16.26 -6.93
N GLN A 2 -6.59 -16.56 -6.14
CA GLN A 2 -6.71 -17.27 -4.87
C GLN A 2 -5.83 -16.62 -3.80
N VAL A 3 -6.18 -16.80 -2.54
CA VAL A 3 -5.37 -16.32 -1.41
C VAL A 3 -4.34 -17.38 -1.04
N LEU A 4 -3.06 -17.03 -1.08
CA LEU A 4 -1.95 -17.90 -0.67
C LEU A 4 -1.67 -17.81 0.85
N ALA A 5 -1.71 -16.60 1.40
CA ALA A 5 -1.45 -16.34 2.82
C ALA A 5 -2.18 -15.08 3.31
N ARG A 6 -2.45 -15.00 4.62
CA ARG A 6 -3.01 -13.83 5.30
C ARG A 6 -2.26 -13.59 6.61
N GLY A 7 -1.64 -12.43 6.75
CA GLY A 7 -1.12 -11.92 8.02
C GLY A 7 -2.15 -10.98 8.63
N VAL A 8 -3.00 -11.50 9.51
CA VAL A 8 -4.08 -10.71 10.13
C VAL A 8 -3.52 -9.58 10.99
N GLU A 9 -2.41 -9.83 11.69
CA GLU A 9 -1.75 -8.88 12.59
C GLU A 9 -1.19 -7.64 11.86
N CYS A 10 -0.76 -7.80 10.61
CA CYS A 10 -0.20 -6.72 9.80
C CYS A 10 -1.12 -6.25 8.67
N ASP A 11 -2.34 -6.81 8.57
CA ASP A 11 -3.32 -6.55 7.51
C ASP A 11 -2.76 -6.75 6.08
N ILE A 12 -2.03 -7.85 5.86
CA ILE A 12 -1.44 -8.20 4.57
C ILE A 12 -1.99 -9.54 4.06
N ALA A 13 -2.23 -9.63 2.76
CA ALA A 13 -2.54 -10.89 2.08
C ALA A 13 -1.64 -11.09 0.86
N LEU A 14 -1.22 -12.32 0.62
CA LEU A 14 -0.56 -12.72 -0.60
C LEU A 14 -1.56 -13.45 -1.50
N LEU A 15 -1.62 -13.05 -2.76
CA LEU A 15 -2.57 -13.56 -3.75
C LEU A 15 -1.83 -14.22 -4.90
N SER A 16 -2.46 -15.18 -5.57
CA SER A 16 -1.98 -15.72 -6.85
C SER A 16 -3.06 -15.75 -7.91
N VAL A 17 -2.60 -15.67 -9.16
CA VAL A 17 -3.43 -15.74 -10.37
C VAL A 17 -2.86 -16.84 -11.24
N GLU A 18 -3.69 -17.84 -11.57
CA GLU A 18 -3.27 -19.02 -12.34
C GLU A 18 -3.11 -18.72 -13.85
N SER A 19 -3.87 -17.76 -14.37
CA SER A 19 -3.82 -17.39 -15.79
C SER A 19 -2.44 -16.83 -16.15
N LYS A 20 -1.78 -17.41 -17.16
CA LYS A 20 -0.49 -16.92 -17.66
C LYS A 20 -0.63 -15.60 -18.39
N ASP A 21 -1.75 -15.38 -19.07
CA ASP A 21 -2.05 -14.15 -19.82
C ASP A 21 -2.07 -12.92 -18.91
N PHE A 22 -2.44 -13.09 -17.62
CA PHE A 22 -2.38 -12.01 -16.64
C PHE A 22 -0.94 -11.53 -16.37
N TRP A 23 0.03 -12.43 -16.48
CA TRP A 23 1.44 -12.16 -16.17
C TRP A 23 2.26 -11.80 -17.41
N GLU A 24 1.69 -11.89 -18.61
CA GLU A 24 2.40 -11.58 -19.84
C GLU A 24 2.76 -10.08 -19.90
N GLY A 25 4.06 -9.78 -19.92
CA GLY A 25 4.55 -8.40 -19.89
C GLY A 25 4.42 -7.68 -18.55
N ALA A 26 4.01 -8.36 -17.48
CA ALA A 26 3.92 -7.77 -16.15
C ALA A 26 5.32 -7.52 -15.57
N GLU A 27 5.58 -6.28 -15.15
CA GLU A 27 6.80 -5.89 -14.45
C GLU A 27 6.50 -5.74 -12.95
N PRO A 28 7.13 -6.55 -12.07
CA PRO A 28 6.92 -6.43 -10.64
C PRO A 28 7.57 -5.15 -10.11
N LEU A 29 6.96 -4.57 -9.08
CA LEU A 29 7.52 -3.42 -8.38
C LEU A 29 8.76 -3.82 -7.57
N CYS A 30 9.76 -2.95 -7.53
CA CYS A 30 10.86 -3.04 -6.58
C CYS A 30 10.46 -2.39 -5.25
N PHE A 31 10.91 -2.97 -4.13
CA PHE A 31 10.74 -2.35 -2.83
C PHE A 31 11.87 -1.38 -2.55
N GLY A 32 11.52 -0.18 -2.08
CA GLY A 32 12.47 0.80 -1.59
C GLY A 32 12.78 0.59 -0.10
N HIS A 33 13.58 1.48 0.45
CA HIS A 33 13.87 1.51 1.88
C HIS A 33 12.80 2.28 2.67
N LEU A 34 12.88 2.19 4.01
CA LEU A 34 12.06 3.03 4.89
C LEU A 34 12.35 4.51 4.59
N PRO A 35 11.33 5.34 4.31
CA PRO A 35 11.51 6.75 3.97
C PRO A 35 11.84 7.59 5.22
N HIS A 36 12.17 8.86 5.01
CA HIS A 36 12.32 9.87 6.06
C HIS A 36 11.10 10.79 6.12
N LEU A 37 10.99 11.55 7.22
CA LEU A 37 9.98 12.60 7.32
C LEU A 37 10.18 13.63 6.21
N GLN A 38 9.07 14.12 5.65
CA GLN A 38 8.99 15.05 4.52
C GLN A 38 9.38 14.46 3.15
N ASP A 39 9.78 13.19 3.06
CA ASP A 39 9.95 12.55 1.76
C ASP A 39 8.61 12.49 1.02
N ALA A 40 8.66 12.76 -0.29
CA ALA A 40 7.49 12.70 -1.14
C ALA A 40 6.96 11.26 -1.24
N VAL A 41 5.63 11.14 -1.27
CA VAL A 41 4.95 9.86 -1.43
C VAL A 41 3.81 9.98 -2.42
N THR A 42 3.70 8.98 -3.29
CA THR A 42 2.60 8.82 -4.24
C THR A 42 1.85 7.53 -3.94
N VAL A 43 0.56 7.60 -3.64
CA VAL A 43 -0.30 6.42 -3.47
C VAL A 43 -1.10 6.19 -4.75
N VAL A 44 -1.12 4.94 -5.20
CA VAL A 44 -1.82 4.53 -6.41
C VAL A 44 -2.83 3.43 -6.07
N GLY A 45 -4.08 3.59 -6.51
CA GLY A 45 -5.13 2.62 -6.22
C GLY A 45 -6.40 2.82 -7.04
N TYR A 46 -7.45 2.06 -6.72
CA TYR A 46 -8.75 2.14 -7.39
C TYR A 46 -9.82 2.58 -6.39
N PRO A 47 -10.35 3.81 -6.49
CA PRO A 47 -11.33 4.30 -5.54
C PRO A 47 -12.65 3.54 -5.68
N LEU A 48 -13.36 3.37 -4.57
CA LEU A 48 -14.64 2.69 -4.55
C LEU A 48 -15.63 3.33 -5.52
N GLY A 49 -16.23 2.52 -6.40
CA GLY A 49 -17.23 2.97 -7.38
C GLY A 49 -16.66 3.47 -8.71
N GLY A 50 -15.33 3.42 -8.89
CA GLY A 50 -14.66 3.65 -10.17
C GLY A 50 -13.91 2.41 -10.66
N ASP A 51 -13.67 2.36 -11.97
CA ASP A 51 -12.81 1.40 -12.67
C ASP A 51 -11.52 2.06 -13.19
N THR A 52 -11.30 3.32 -12.83
CA THR A 52 -10.13 4.12 -13.22
C THR A 52 -9.13 4.24 -12.08
N ILE A 53 -7.86 4.31 -12.45
CA ILE A 53 -6.75 4.49 -11.51
C ILE A 53 -6.79 5.88 -10.88
N SER A 54 -6.59 5.94 -9.57
CA SER A 54 -6.46 7.16 -8.79
C SER A 54 -5.04 7.29 -8.26
N VAL A 55 -4.55 8.53 -8.27
CA VAL A 55 -3.22 8.88 -7.78
C VAL A 55 -3.37 10.02 -6.80
N THR A 56 -2.86 9.85 -5.58
CA THR A 56 -2.76 10.91 -4.59
C THR A 56 -1.31 11.11 -4.19
N LYS A 57 -0.94 12.36 -3.97
CA LYS A 57 0.43 12.75 -3.59
C LYS A 57 0.41 13.48 -2.26
N GLY A 58 1.50 13.33 -1.54
CA GLY A 58 1.74 13.99 -0.26
C GLY A 58 3.17 13.78 0.17
N VAL A 59 3.40 13.88 1.47
CA VAL A 59 4.68 13.60 2.11
C VAL A 59 4.50 12.65 3.29
N VAL A 60 5.60 12.03 3.70
CA VAL A 60 5.69 11.30 4.97
C VAL A 60 5.61 12.29 6.12
N SER A 61 4.51 12.24 6.88
CA SER A 61 4.23 13.17 7.97
C SER A 61 4.69 12.63 9.33
N ARG A 62 4.70 11.30 9.50
CA ARG A 62 5.19 10.64 10.72
C ARG A 62 5.61 9.20 10.45
N ILE A 63 6.56 8.71 11.25
CA ILE A 63 6.91 7.29 11.34
C ILE A 63 6.85 6.92 12.81
N GLU A 64 5.93 6.02 13.18
CA GLU A 64 5.71 5.62 14.56
C GLU A 64 5.19 4.18 14.64
N VAL A 65 5.24 3.59 15.83
CA VAL A 65 4.55 2.32 16.08
C VAL A 65 3.06 2.63 16.22
N THR A 66 2.24 2.00 15.37
CA THR A 66 0.79 2.20 15.32
C THR A 66 0.07 0.88 15.58
N SER A 67 -1.12 0.95 16.17
CA SER A 67 -1.97 -0.23 16.33
C SER A 67 -2.54 -0.69 14.98
N TYR A 68 -2.25 -1.93 14.61
CA TYR A 68 -2.86 -2.63 13.49
C TYR A 68 -4.03 -3.52 13.96
N ALA A 69 -4.95 -3.82 13.03
CA ALA A 69 -6.04 -4.80 13.19
C ALA A 69 -6.77 -4.74 14.55
N HIS A 70 -7.58 -3.68 14.77
CA HIS A 70 -8.39 -3.50 15.99
C HIS A 70 -7.59 -3.62 17.31
N GLY A 71 -6.33 -3.18 17.32
CA GLY A 71 -5.51 -3.15 18.54
C GLY A 71 -4.88 -4.48 18.92
N SER A 72 -4.87 -5.46 18.02
CA SER A 72 -4.28 -6.78 18.27
C SER A 72 -2.75 -6.81 18.12
N SER A 73 -2.15 -5.83 17.45
CA SER A 73 -0.69 -5.75 17.25
C SER A 73 -0.20 -4.32 17.09
N GLU A 74 1.01 -4.05 17.57
CA GLU A 74 1.70 -2.77 17.43
C GLU A 74 2.87 -2.95 16.47
N LEU A 75 2.82 -2.29 15.31
CA LEU A 75 3.82 -2.43 14.26
C LEU A 75 4.23 -1.04 13.74
N LEU A 76 5.40 -0.96 13.12
CA LEU A 76 5.87 0.28 12.51
C LEU A 76 4.94 0.69 11.35
N GLY A 77 4.39 1.89 11.44
CA GLY A 77 3.54 2.50 10.44
C GLY A 77 4.11 3.82 9.93
N ILE A 78 3.79 4.14 8.67
CA ILE A 78 4.13 5.40 8.03
C ILE A 78 2.82 6.18 7.86
N GLN A 79 2.75 7.36 8.48
CA GLN A 79 1.65 8.30 8.24
C GLN A 79 2.05 9.25 7.11
N ILE A 80 1.09 9.51 6.24
CA ILE A 80 1.23 10.39 5.10
C ILE A 80 0.09 11.41 5.12
N ASP A 81 0.29 12.57 4.52
CA ASP A 81 -0.77 13.57 4.36
C ASP A 81 -1.51 13.46 3.01
N ALA A 82 -1.11 12.51 2.16
CA ALA A 82 -1.85 12.16 0.95
C ALA A 82 -3.22 11.56 1.31
N ALA A 83 -4.26 11.96 0.59
CA ALA A 83 -5.59 11.40 0.78
C ALA A 83 -5.61 9.90 0.42
N ILE A 84 -6.08 9.06 1.35
CA ILE A 84 -6.38 7.65 1.11
C ILE A 84 -7.90 7.48 1.20
N ASN A 85 -8.52 7.14 0.07
CA ASN A 85 -9.95 6.89 -0.02
C ASN A 85 -10.25 5.38 0.05
N PRO A 86 -11.45 4.97 0.51
CA PRO A 86 -11.87 3.57 0.40
C PRO A 86 -11.70 3.06 -1.03
N GLY A 87 -11.07 1.89 -1.17
CA GLY A 87 -10.68 1.30 -2.46
C GLY A 87 -9.20 1.47 -2.80
N ASN A 88 -8.54 2.52 -2.31
CA ASN A 88 -7.08 2.67 -2.50
C ASN A 88 -6.28 1.79 -1.51
N SER A 89 -6.90 1.35 -0.41
CA SER A 89 -6.28 0.42 0.53
C SER A 89 -5.88 -0.89 -0.17
N GLY A 90 -4.65 -1.33 0.07
CA GLY A 90 -4.02 -2.47 -0.62
C GLY A 90 -3.19 -2.08 -1.84
N GLY A 91 -3.30 -0.83 -2.32
CA GLY A 91 -2.44 -0.28 -3.37
C GLY A 91 -1.04 0.10 -2.87
N PRO A 92 -0.04 0.21 -3.77
CA PRO A 92 1.31 0.61 -3.40
C PRO A 92 1.42 2.11 -3.08
N ALA A 93 2.34 2.44 -2.16
CA ALA A 93 2.87 3.77 -1.96
C ALA A 93 4.30 3.84 -2.52
N PHE A 94 4.62 4.90 -3.27
CA PHE A 94 5.89 5.06 -3.97
C PHE A 94 6.71 6.24 -3.45
N ASN A 95 8.04 6.09 -3.45
CA ASN A 95 8.97 7.22 -3.39
C ASN A 95 9.14 7.89 -4.78
N ASP A 96 9.94 8.95 -4.85
CA ASP A 96 10.20 9.69 -6.10
C ASP A 96 11.02 8.88 -7.14
N ASP A 97 11.72 7.84 -6.69
CA ASP A 97 12.47 6.91 -7.55
C ASP A 97 11.59 5.81 -8.17
N GLY A 98 10.29 5.76 -7.82
CA GLY A 98 9.34 4.77 -8.32
C GLY A 98 9.39 3.42 -7.58
N GLU A 99 10.08 3.35 -6.45
CA GLU A 99 10.14 2.16 -5.61
C GLU A 99 8.96 2.13 -4.64
N CYS A 100 8.42 0.94 -4.38
CA CYS A 100 7.36 0.73 -3.42
C CYS A 100 7.90 0.82 -1.99
N ILE A 101 7.43 1.78 -1.22
CA ILE A 101 7.83 2.01 0.19
C ILE A 101 6.78 1.52 1.19
N GLY A 102 5.67 0.94 0.73
CA GLY A 102 4.65 0.36 1.59
C GLY A 102 3.33 0.07 0.88
N VAL A 103 2.38 -0.44 1.66
CA VAL A 103 1.00 -0.69 1.23
C VAL A 103 0.09 0.34 1.87
N ALA A 104 -0.70 1.02 1.05
CA ALA A 104 -1.69 1.98 1.54
C ALA A 104 -2.73 1.26 2.40
N PHE A 105 -2.96 1.79 3.59
CA PHE A 105 -3.92 1.25 4.54
C PHE A 105 -4.71 2.41 5.15
N GLN A 106 -6.00 2.16 5.38
CA GLN A 106 -6.90 3.11 6.01
C GLN A 106 -7.44 2.48 7.29
N VAL A 107 -7.07 3.04 8.44
CA VAL A 107 -7.75 2.77 9.71
C VAL A 107 -9.13 3.42 9.63
N ARG A 108 -10.18 2.64 9.92
CA ARG A 108 -11.52 3.18 10.20
C ARG A 108 -11.71 3.40 11.68
#